data_AF-A0A671S2M5-F1
#
_entry.id   AF-A0A671S2M5-F1
#
_cell.length_a   1.000
_cell.length_b   1.000
_cell.length_c   1.000
_cell.angle_alpha   90.00
_cell.angle_beta   90.00
_cell.angle_gamma   90.00
#
_symmetry.space_group_name_H-M   'P 1'
#
loop_
_entity.id
_entity.type
_entity.pdbx_description
1 polymer ?
#
loop_
_entity_poly.entity_id
_entity_poly.type
_entity_poly.pdbx_seq_one_letter_code
_entity_poly.pdbx_strand_id
1 'polypeptide(L)'
;LSLSLPHIRTLSDSKPLVSNCTQGELQALHSLQKMNKVVVKPADKGGGIVLIPRESYDQEVQLQINNDEFYVKLNVDPTQSFKKEIDGFLTSAFSNQMITETELQFLTCKYPVRPVLYVLPKVHKTLQNPRGRPIVSCIGSLTEPLSIFIDHYLRPIVAEQPSYLRDTMNFNHQLKNIKMSCRKLK
;
A
#
# COMPACT_ATOMS: atom_id res chain seq x y z
N LEU A 1 28.53 -5.19 7.07
CA LEU A 1 28.18 -3.84 7.56
C LEU A 1 26.98 -3.97 8.49
N SER A 2 27.19 -3.78 9.79
CA SER A 2 26.21 -4.00 10.85
C SER A 2 25.08 -2.98 10.77
N LEU A 3 23.88 -3.44 10.40
CA LEU A 3 22.65 -2.66 10.55
C LEU A 3 22.22 -2.70 12.02
N SER A 4 22.81 -1.82 12.82
CA SER A 4 22.29 -1.46 14.14
C SER A 4 20.96 -0.73 13.93
N LEU A 5 19.85 -1.41 14.21
CA LEU A 5 18.52 -0.81 14.36
C LEU A 5 18.60 0.32 15.41
N PRO A 6 18.45 1.61 15.03
CA PRO A 6 18.37 2.68 16.01
C PRO A 6 16.96 2.66 16.61
N HIS A 7 16.91 2.43 17.93
CA HIS A 7 15.83 2.89 18.81
C HIS A 7 14.41 2.33 18.55
N ILE A 8 14.18 1.08 18.94
CA ILE A 8 12.91 0.76 19.60
C ILE A 8 13.00 1.41 20.99
N ARG A 9 12.44 2.62 21.15
CA ARG A 9 12.16 3.15 22.48
C ARG A 9 11.15 2.21 23.12
N THR A 10 11.62 1.37 24.03
CA THR A 10 10.75 0.70 25.00
C THR A 10 9.95 1.78 25.72
N LEU A 11 8.63 1.77 25.55
CA LEU A 11 7.65 2.67 26.18
C LEU A 11 7.54 2.41 27.71
N SER A 12 8.64 2.09 28.38
CA SER A 12 8.63 1.70 29.80
C SER A 12 8.68 2.90 30.75
N ASP A 13 9.13 4.08 30.30
CA ASP A 13 9.41 5.21 31.19
C ASP A 13 8.57 6.49 30.90
N SER A 14 7.54 6.40 30.06
CA SER A 14 6.61 7.53 29.85
C SER A 14 5.50 7.54 30.91
N LYS A 15 5.21 8.72 31.49
CA LYS A 15 3.98 8.98 32.28
C LYS A 15 2.78 8.29 31.61
N PRO A 16 1.87 7.66 32.37
CA PRO A 16 0.73 6.97 31.78
C PRO A 16 0.00 7.95 30.87
N LEU A 17 -0.11 7.59 29.59
CA LEU A 17 -0.81 8.38 28.60
C LEU A 17 -2.25 8.52 29.11
N VAL A 18 -2.66 9.75 29.40
CA VAL A 18 -4.05 10.04 29.72
C VAL A 18 -4.85 9.73 28.44
N SER A 19 -5.83 8.83 28.55
CA SER A 19 -6.70 8.50 27.44
C SER A 19 -7.43 9.76 26.96
N ASN A 20 -7.36 10.05 25.66
CA ASN A 20 -8.16 11.10 25.04
C ASN A 20 -9.65 10.71 24.88
N CYS A 21 -10.01 9.48 25.26
CA CYS A 21 -11.38 8.98 25.26
C CYS A 21 -11.85 8.74 26.69
N THR A 22 -13.08 9.16 26.98
CA THR A 22 -13.80 8.79 28.20
C THR A 22 -14.10 7.29 28.23
N GLN A 23 -14.43 6.77 29.40
CA GLN A 23 -14.80 5.35 29.55
C GLN A 23 -16.03 4.97 28.71
N GLY A 24 -17.01 5.87 28.62
CA GLY A 24 -18.21 5.67 27.80
C GLY A 24 -17.89 5.61 26.31
N GLU A 25 -17.00 6.49 25.81
CA GLU A 25 -16.55 6.47 24.42
C GLU A 25 -15.76 5.20 24.10
N LEU A 26 -14.87 4.76 24.99
CA LEU A 26 -14.15 3.49 24.81
C LEU A 26 -15.12 2.30 24.76
N GLN A 27 -16.12 2.26 25.63
CA GLN A 27 -17.16 1.23 25.60
C GLN A 27 -17.98 1.28 24.31
N ALA A 28 -18.32 2.47 23.81
CA ALA A 28 -19.01 2.65 22.54
C ALA A 28 -18.16 2.19 21.35
N LEU A 29 -16.87 2.53 21.32
CA LEU A 29 -15.92 2.07 20.30
C LEU A 29 -15.76 0.54 20.33
N HIS A 30 -15.62 -0.05 21.50
CA HIS A 30 -15.57 -1.51 21.65
C HIS A 30 -16.86 -2.17 21.17
N SER A 31 -18.02 -1.57 21.45
CA SER A 31 -19.31 -2.07 21.00
C SER A 31 -19.45 -1.96 19.48
N LEU A 32 -19.01 -0.86 18.89
CA LEU A 32 -18.99 -0.63 17.45
C LEU A 32 -18.03 -1.61 16.74
N GLN A 33 -16.85 -1.85 17.30
CA GLN A 33 -15.88 -2.81 16.76
C GLN A 33 -16.42 -4.25 16.76
N LYS A 34 -17.19 -4.62 17.79
CA LYS A 34 -17.87 -5.92 17.87
C LYS A 34 -19.11 -6.02 16.98
N MET A 35 -19.66 -4.89 16.54
CA MET A 35 -20.84 -4.86 15.69
C MET A 35 -20.50 -5.28 14.26
N ASN A 36 -20.85 -6.53 13.90
CA ASN A 36 -20.69 -7.04 12.54
C ASN A 36 -21.71 -6.48 11.53
N LYS A 37 -22.22 -5.25 11.75
CA LYS A 37 -23.15 -4.55 10.84
C LYS A 37 -22.55 -3.35 10.11
N VAL A 38 -21.47 -2.78 10.63
CA VAL A 38 -20.81 -1.60 10.05
C VAL A 38 -19.36 -1.92 9.71
N VAL A 39 -18.85 -1.32 8.65
CA VAL A 39 -17.46 -1.33 8.22
C VAL A 39 -16.91 0.09 8.38
N VAL A 40 -15.78 0.22 9.08
CA VAL A 40 -15.10 1.51 9.29
C VAL A 40 -13.92 1.59 8.33
N LYS A 41 -13.88 2.63 7.48
CA LYS A 41 -12.78 2.88 6.54
C LYS A 41 -12.42 4.36 6.50
N PRO A 42 -11.15 4.70 6.23
CA PRO A 42 -10.79 6.07 5.90
C PRO A 42 -11.42 6.45 4.55
N ALA A 43 -11.79 7.72 4.40
CA ALA A 43 -12.18 8.29 3.13
C ALA A 43 -11.00 8.29 2.15
N ASP A 44 -11.30 8.12 0.86
CA ASP A 44 -10.27 8.16 -0.20
C ASP A 44 -9.50 9.49 -0.27
N LYS A 45 -10.15 10.59 0.13
CA LYS A 45 -9.57 11.93 0.22
C LYS A 45 -10.16 12.70 1.40
N GLY A 46 -9.39 13.65 1.94
CA GLY A 46 -9.85 14.57 2.98
C GLY A 46 -9.70 14.06 4.42
N GLY A 47 -9.09 12.89 4.64
CA GLY A 47 -8.74 12.40 5.99
C GLY A 47 -9.93 12.00 6.88
N GLY A 48 -11.16 12.00 6.36
CA GLY A 48 -12.35 11.61 7.11
C GLY A 48 -12.44 10.11 7.41
N ILE A 49 -13.19 9.76 8.44
CA ILE A 49 -13.58 8.37 8.75
C ILE A 49 -15.00 8.15 8.25
N VAL A 50 -15.24 7.03 7.58
CA VAL A 50 -16.54 6.67 7.00
C VAL A 50 -17.05 5.39 7.64
N LEU A 51 -18.30 5.46 8.11
CA LEU A 51 -19.08 4.33 8.60
C LEU A 51 -19.97 3.86 7.46
N ILE A 52 -19.80 2.62 7.02
CA ILE A 52 -20.51 2.05 5.88
C ILE A 52 -21.31 0.84 6.38
N PRO A 53 -22.61 0.70 6.06
CA PRO A 53 -23.32 -0.56 6.27
C PRO A 53 -22.56 -1.70 5.58
N ARG A 54 -22.35 -2.82 6.29
CA ARG A 54 -21.53 -3.94 5.79
C ARG A 54 -22.05 -4.47 4.46
N GLU A 55 -23.36 -4.60 4.34
CA GLU A 55 -24.00 -5.04 3.11
C GLU A 55 -23.65 -4.13 1.92
N SER A 56 -23.72 -2.81 2.10
CA SER A 56 -23.35 -1.85 1.04
C SER A 56 -21.87 -1.92 0.69
N TYR A 57 -21.00 -2.18 1.68
CA TYR A 57 -19.57 -2.37 1.45
C TYR A 57 -19.31 -3.65 0.63
N ASP A 58 -19.92 -4.76 1.03
CA ASP A 58 -19.76 -6.05 0.37
C ASP A 58 -20.31 -6.00 -1.06
N GLN A 59 -21.46 -5.33 -1.29
CA GLN A 59 -22.02 -5.08 -2.62
C GLN A 59 -21.05 -4.29 -3.51
N GLU A 60 -20.47 -3.19 -3.01
CA GLU A 60 -19.47 -2.43 -3.78
C GLU A 60 -18.24 -3.28 -4.11
N VAL A 61 -17.74 -4.10 -3.17
CA VAL A 61 -16.62 -5.02 -3.42
C VAL A 61 -16.99 -6.02 -4.52
N GLN A 62 -18.17 -6.64 -4.45
CA GLN A 62 -18.65 -7.59 -5.45
C GLN A 62 -18.80 -6.95 -6.84
N LEU A 63 -19.33 -5.73 -6.92
CA LEU A 63 -19.42 -4.99 -8.18
C LEU A 63 -18.05 -4.74 -8.83
N GLN A 64 -17.01 -4.52 -8.03
CA GLN A 64 -15.65 -4.32 -8.52
C GLN A 64 -15.02 -5.63 -9.00
N ILE A 65 -15.06 -6.69 -8.19
CA ILE A 65 -14.35 -7.94 -8.51
C ILE A 65 -15.04 -8.81 -9.57
N ASN A 66 -16.36 -8.65 -9.74
CA ASN A 66 -17.13 -9.37 -10.78
C ASN A 66 -17.17 -8.63 -12.11
N ASN A 67 -16.32 -7.60 -12.29
CA ASN A 67 -16.20 -6.93 -13.56
C ASN A 67 -15.23 -7.68 -14.48
N ASP A 68 -15.80 -8.49 -15.38
CA ASP A 68 -15.06 -9.32 -16.35
C ASP A 68 -14.34 -8.51 -17.45
N GLU A 69 -14.58 -7.19 -17.55
CA GLU A 69 -13.80 -6.30 -18.42
C GLU A 69 -12.37 -6.10 -17.89
N PHE A 70 -12.20 -6.11 -16.56
CA PHE A 70 -10.93 -5.80 -15.90
C PHE A 70 -10.32 -6.97 -15.14
N TYR A 71 -11.13 -7.95 -14.72
CA TYR A 71 -10.68 -9.06 -13.88
C TYR A 71 -11.01 -10.41 -14.51
N VAL A 72 -10.12 -11.37 -14.28
CA VAL A 72 -10.34 -12.77 -14.65
C VAL A 72 -10.26 -13.61 -13.39
N LYS A 73 -11.27 -14.43 -13.16
CA LYS A 73 -11.31 -15.33 -12.00
C LYS A 73 -10.26 -16.43 -12.16
N LEU A 74 -9.43 -16.58 -11.14
CA LEU A 74 -8.48 -17.69 -11.05
C LEU A 74 -9.17 -18.95 -10.51
N ASN A 75 -8.91 -20.08 -11.14
CA ASN A 75 -9.45 -21.38 -10.72
C ASN A 75 -8.71 -21.97 -9.50
N VAL A 76 -7.43 -21.61 -9.34
CA VAL A 76 -6.54 -22.13 -8.29
C VAL A 76 -5.67 -20.99 -7.77
N ASP A 77 -5.30 -21.01 -6.49
CA ASP A 77 -4.33 -20.08 -5.92
C ASP A 77 -2.92 -20.36 -6.50
N PRO A 78 -2.34 -19.42 -7.26
CA PRO A 78 -1.04 -19.65 -7.91
C PRO A 78 0.15 -19.41 -6.97
N THR A 79 -0.08 -18.99 -5.72
CA THR A 79 0.99 -18.53 -4.80
C THR A 79 2.13 -19.55 -4.66
N GLN A 80 1.81 -20.84 -4.49
CA GLN A 80 2.85 -21.86 -4.33
C GLN A 80 3.63 -22.11 -5.62
N SER A 81 2.98 -21.96 -6.79
CA SER A 81 3.63 -22.11 -8.08
C SER A 81 4.65 -20.99 -8.28
N PHE A 82 4.22 -19.73 -8.10
CA PHE A 82 5.11 -18.57 -8.20
C PHE A 82 6.22 -18.60 -7.16
N LYS A 83 5.93 -19.10 -5.95
CA LYS A 83 6.96 -19.25 -4.92
C LYS A 83 8.07 -20.19 -5.38
N LYS A 84 7.72 -21.36 -5.92
CA LYS A 84 8.69 -22.31 -6.45
C LYS A 84 9.55 -21.71 -7.57
N GLU A 85 8.91 -20.95 -8.46
CA GLU A 85 9.60 -20.26 -9.56
C GLU A 85 10.60 -19.22 -9.04
N ILE A 86 10.16 -18.36 -8.11
CA ILE A 86 11.01 -17.34 -7.49
C ILE A 86 12.15 -17.98 -6.70
N ASP A 87 11.87 -18.97 -5.85
CA ASP A 87 12.89 -19.66 -5.05
C ASP A 87 13.94 -20.34 -5.97
N GLY A 88 13.48 -20.93 -7.08
CA GLY A 88 14.36 -21.53 -8.09
C GLY A 88 15.25 -20.49 -8.78
N PHE A 89 14.68 -19.35 -9.17
CA PHE A 89 15.44 -18.23 -9.72
C PHE A 89 16.49 -17.70 -8.73
N LEU A 90 16.10 -17.47 -7.47
CA LEU A 90 17.00 -16.99 -6.42
C LEU A 90 18.16 -17.96 -6.16
N THR A 91 17.87 -19.27 -6.15
CA THR A 91 18.90 -20.31 -6.00
C THR A 91 19.91 -20.29 -7.16
N SER A 92 19.41 -20.13 -8.39
CA SER A 92 20.26 -19.98 -9.57
C SER A 92 21.11 -18.70 -9.51
N ALA A 93 20.49 -17.56 -9.16
CA ALA A 93 21.18 -16.28 -9.04
C ALA A 93 22.30 -16.32 -8.00
N PHE A 94 22.05 -16.97 -6.85
CA PHE A 94 23.06 -17.16 -5.82
C PHE A 94 24.20 -18.08 -6.28
N SER A 95 23.89 -19.20 -6.95
CA SER A 95 24.89 -20.13 -7.48
C SER A 95 25.79 -19.47 -8.54
N ASN A 96 25.24 -18.55 -9.32
CA ASN A 96 25.96 -17.74 -10.31
C ASN A 96 26.63 -16.49 -9.70
N GLN A 97 26.64 -16.34 -8.37
CA GLN A 97 27.25 -15.21 -7.66
C GLN A 97 26.68 -13.83 -8.07
N MET A 98 25.44 -13.79 -8.56
CA MET A 98 24.76 -12.53 -8.91
C MET A 98 24.21 -11.80 -7.70
N ILE A 99 23.92 -12.54 -6.63
CA ILE A 99 23.44 -12.02 -5.35
C ILE A 99 24.25 -12.62 -4.21
N THR A 100 24.39 -11.86 -3.13
CA THR A 100 25.02 -12.28 -1.89
C THR A 100 24.10 -13.14 -1.03
N GLU A 101 24.65 -13.82 -0.03
CA GLU A 101 23.86 -14.62 0.92
C GLU A 101 22.86 -13.74 1.69
N THR A 102 23.26 -12.53 2.07
CA THR A 102 22.38 -11.56 2.75
C THR A 102 21.21 -11.13 1.87
N GLU A 103 21.44 -10.94 0.58
CA GLU A 103 20.37 -10.59 -0.36
C GLU A 103 19.44 -11.78 -0.62
N LEU A 104 19.99 -13.00 -0.74
CA LEU A 104 19.19 -14.21 -0.84
C LEU A 104 18.26 -14.37 0.37
N GLN A 105 18.78 -14.17 1.59
CA GLN A 105 17.98 -14.23 2.81
C GLN A 105 16.88 -13.17 2.85
N PHE A 106 17.17 -11.94 2.41
CA PHE A 106 16.19 -10.86 2.32
C PHE A 106 15.10 -11.16 1.28
N LEU A 107 15.48 -11.64 0.10
CA LEU A 107 14.59 -11.90 -1.03
C LEU A 107 13.70 -13.14 -0.80
N THR A 108 14.12 -14.08 0.05
CA THR A 108 13.38 -15.32 0.32
C THR A 108 12.16 -15.06 1.21
N CYS A 109 10.97 -15.06 0.61
CA CYS A 109 9.71 -15.03 1.36
C CYS A 109 9.29 -16.44 1.80
N LYS A 110 9.49 -16.78 3.07
CA LYS A 110 9.16 -18.12 3.62
C LYS A 110 7.66 -18.38 3.72
N TYR A 111 6.91 -17.40 4.20
CA TYR A 111 5.48 -17.51 4.48
C TYR A 111 4.72 -16.34 3.84
N PRO A 112 4.44 -16.40 2.53
CA PRO A 112 3.78 -15.30 1.84
C PRO A 112 2.33 -15.15 2.30
N VAL A 113 1.92 -13.90 2.51
CA VAL A 113 0.53 -13.53 2.76
C VAL A 113 -0.18 -13.30 1.42
N ARG A 114 -1.40 -13.85 1.28
CA ARG A 114 -2.22 -13.57 0.09
C ARG A 114 -2.60 -12.08 0.10
N PRO A 115 -2.37 -11.34 -1.00
CA PRO A 115 -2.75 -9.94 -1.07
C PRO A 115 -4.24 -9.74 -0.77
N VAL A 116 -4.55 -8.72 0.04
CA VAL A 116 -5.93 -8.46 0.50
C VAL A 116 -6.48 -7.25 -0.24
N LEU A 117 -7.61 -7.46 -0.93
CA LEU A 117 -8.37 -6.36 -1.52
C LEU A 117 -9.27 -5.70 -0.48
N TYR A 118 -9.25 -4.37 -0.44
CA TYR A 118 -10.21 -3.57 0.29
C TYR A 118 -10.52 -2.30 -0.49
N VAL A 119 -11.66 -1.70 -0.17
CA VAL A 119 -12.17 -0.52 -0.85
C VAL A 119 -12.18 0.69 0.08
N LEU A 120 -11.78 1.86 -0.45
CA LEU A 120 -11.92 3.17 0.21
C LEU A 120 -13.04 4.00 -0.45
N PRO A 121 -14.02 4.54 0.30
CA PRO A 121 -15.14 5.30 -0.26
C PRO A 121 -14.71 6.69 -0.78
N LYS A 122 -15.11 7.02 -2.01
CA LYS A 122 -14.85 8.34 -2.64
C LYS A 122 -15.93 9.37 -2.27
N VAL A 123 -16.11 9.63 -0.97
CA VAL A 123 -17.12 10.59 -0.44
C VAL A 123 -16.98 12.02 -0.97
N HIS A 124 -15.80 12.39 -1.48
CA HIS A 124 -15.57 13.68 -2.16
C HIS A 124 -16.24 13.80 -3.54
N LYS A 125 -16.80 12.71 -4.08
CA LYS A 125 -17.56 12.70 -5.34
C LYS A 125 -19.06 12.75 -5.11
N THR A 126 -19.54 11.97 -4.15
CA THR A 126 -20.95 11.93 -3.72
C THR A 126 -21.01 11.40 -2.30
N LEU A 127 -21.98 11.88 -1.52
CA LEU A 127 -22.29 11.31 -0.21
C LEU A 127 -23.27 10.14 -0.30
N GLN A 128 -24.09 10.10 -1.35
CA GLN A 128 -25.01 9.00 -1.61
C GLN A 128 -24.29 7.90 -2.39
N ASN A 129 -24.16 6.71 -1.79
CA ASN A 129 -23.54 5.52 -2.38
C ASN A 129 -22.21 5.81 -3.12
N PRO A 130 -21.18 6.32 -2.41
CA PRO A 130 -19.89 6.64 -3.02
C PRO A 130 -19.21 5.39 -3.57
N ARG A 131 -18.83 5.44 -4.85
CA ARG A 131 -17.98 4.40 -5.43
C ARG A 131 -16.67 4.26 -4.67
N GLY A 132 -16.17 3.04 -4.66
CA GLY A 132 -14.90 2.66 -4.08
C GLY A 132 -13.67 3.06 -4.90
N ARG A 133 -12.55 3.25 -4.21
CA ARG A 133 -11.22 2.98 -4.76
C ARG A 133 -10.80 1.58 -4.28
N PRO A 134 -10.72 0.57 -5.15
CA PRO A 134 -10.13 -0.72 -4.77
C PRO A 134 -8.62 -0.53 -4.52
N ILE A 135 -8.13 -1.15 -3.47
CA ILE A 135 -6.72 -1.20 -3.08
C ILE A 135 -6.39 -2.66 -2.77
N VAL A 136 -5.28 -3.14 -3.33
CA VAL A 136 -4.72 -4.45 -2.99
C VAL A 136 -3.52 -4.21 -2.08
N SER A 137 -3.60 -4.69 -0.84
CA SER A 137 -2.46 -4.69 0.07
C SER A 137 -1.51 -5.82 -0.30
N CYS A 138 -0.30 -5.46 -0.71
CA CYS A 138 0.78 -6.40 -1.01
C CYS A 138 1.78 -6.54 0.16
N ILE A 139 1.46 -6.00 1.34
CA ILE A 139 2.32 -6.11 2.52
C ILE A 139 2.40 -7.57 2.95
N GLY A 140 3.62 -8.09 3.14
CA GLY A 140 3.89 -9.50 3.43
C GLY A 140 3.66 -10.44 2.26
N SER A 141 3.36 -9.93 1.07
CA SER A 141 3.12 -10.77 -0.11
C SER A 141 4.40 -11.38 -0.65
N LEU A 142 4.25 -12.43 -1.46
CA LEU A 142 5.35 -13.18 -2.04
C LEU A 142 6.40 -12.31 -2.76
N THR A 143 5.95 -11.26 -3.45
CA THR A 143 6.80 -10.39 -4.26
C THR A 143 7.25 -9.12 -3.55
N GLU A 144 6.82 -8.88 -2.31
CA GLU A 144 7.18 -7.66 -1.58
C GLU A 144 8.71 -7.46 -1.45
N PRO A 145 9.50 -8.46 -1.02
CA PRO A 145 10.95 -8.27 -0.91
C PRO A 145 11.60 -7.96 -2.26
N LEU A 146 11.15 -8.60 -3.34
CA LEU A 146 11.62 -8.34 -4.69
C LEU A 146 11.32 -6.91 -5.13
N SER A 147 10.09 -6.42 -4.88
CA SER A 147 9.71 -5.04 -5.19
C SER A 147 10.56 -4.03 -4.44
N ILE A 148 10.82 -4.26 -3.15
CA ILE A 148 11.68 -3.39 -2.33
C ILE A 148 13.12 -3.40 -2.85
N PHE A 149 13.64 -4.59 -3.17
CA PHE A 149 14.98 -4.75 -3.69
C PHE A 149 15.15 -4.00 -5.02
N ILE A 150 14.27 -4.22 -5.98
CA ILE A 150 14.31 -3.55 -7.28
C ILE A 150 14.17 -2.03 -7.12
N ASP A 151 13.22 -1.55 -6.31
CA ASP A 151 13.04 -0.12 -6.07
C ASP A 151 14.30 0.54 -5.47
N HIS A 152 15.00 -0.15 -4.57
CA HIS A 152 16.24 0.35 -3.97
C HIS A 152 17.31 0.69 -5.02
N TYR A 153 17.53 -0.21 -6.00
CA TYR A 153 18.54 -0.01 -7.04
C TYR A 153 18.05 0.87 -8.20
N LEU A 154 16.75 0.88 -8.50
CA LEU A 154 16.21 1.74 -9.56
C LEU A 154 16.09 3.20 -9.15
N ARG A 155 15.84 3.49 -7.87
CA ARG A 155 15.64 4.85 -7.36
C ARG A 155 16.73 5.86 -7.78
N PRO A 156 18.05 5.58 -7.67
CA PRO A 156 19.07 6.52 -8.14
C PRO A 156 19.00 6.75 -9.65
N ILE A 157 18.77 5.71 -10.44
CA ILE A 157 18.68 5.80 -11.91
C ILE A 157 17.47 6.63 -12.33
N VAL A 158 16.34 6.49 -11.63
CA VAL A 158 15.13 7.30 -11.86
C VAL A 158 15.41 8.78 -11.57
N ALA A 159 16.23 9.09 -10.56
CA ALA A 159 16.57 10.47 -10.20
C ALA A 159 17.45 11.18 -11.24
N GLU A 160 18.16 10.43 -12.09
CA GLU A 160 19.00 10.96 -13.16
C GLU A 160 18.20 11.31 -14.43
N GLN A 161 16.94 10.90 -14.51
CA GLN A 161 16.14 11.11 -15.72
C GLN A 161 15.81 12.60 -15.92
N PRO A 162 15.84 13.14 -17.14
CA PRO A 162 15.50 14.54 -17.41
C PRO A 162 14.08 14.93 -16.97
N SER A 163 13.17 13.96 -16.94
CA SER A 163 11.77 14.13 -16.49
C SER A 163 11.59 14.00 -14.98
N TYR A 164 12.66 13.75 -14.21
CA TYR A 164 12.56 13.53 -12.79
C TYR A 164 12.13 14.81 -12.05
N LEU A 165 11.04 14.68 -11.29
CA LEU A 165 10.56 15.70 -10.37
C LEU A 165 10.59 15.11 -8.97
N ARG A 166 11.42 15.72 -8.10
CA ARG A 166 11.61 15.23 -6.73
C ARG A 166 10.33 15.36 -5.89
N ASP A 167 9.71 16.53 -5.92
CA ASP A 167 8.54 16.88 -5.12
C ASP A 167 7.83 18.12 -5.68
N THR A 168 6.70 18.48 -5.09
CA THR A 168 5.89 19.64 -5.50
C THR A 168 6.67 20.97 -5.43
N MET A 169 7.61 21.10 -4.50
CA MET A 169 8.41 22.33 -4.36
C MET A 169 9.45 22.44 -5.47
N ASN A 170 10.13 21.34 -5.79
CA ASN A 170 11.04 21.24 -6.91
C ASN A 170 10.32 21.53 -8.24
N PHE A 171 9.13 20.97 -8.42
CA PHE A 171 8.29 21.25 -9.58
C PHE A 171 7.94 22.73 -9.71
N ASN A 172 7.46 23.37 -8.63
CA ASN A 172 7.16 24.80 -8.62
C ASN A 172 8.39 25.67 -8.93
N HIS A 173 9.57 25.26 -8.47
CA HIS A 173 10.82 25.96 -8.78
C HIS A 173 11.17 25.84 -10.26
N GLN A 174 11.07 24.63 -10.84
CA GLN A 174 11.32 24.40 -12.26
C GLN A 174 10.35 25.19 -13.14
N LEU A 175 9.05 25.20 -12.81
CA LEU A 175 8.02 25.95 -13.54
C LEU A 175 8.32 27.44 -13.62
N LYS A 176 8.82 28.06 -12.54
CA LYS A 176 9.19 29.48 -12.52
C LYS A 176 10.31 29.81 -13.52
N ASN A 177 11.15 28.83 -13.85
CA ASN A 177 12.28 29.00 -14.74
C ASN A 177 11.91 28.72 -16.21
N ILE A 178 10.70 28.21 -16.50
CA ILE A 178 10.23 27.98 -17.86
C ILE A 178 9.75 29.31 -18.46
N LYS A 179 10.50 29.84 -19.43
CA LYS A 179 10.04 30.97 -20.25
C LYS A 179 9.04 30.47 -21.28
N MET A 180 7.76 30.77 -21.07
CA MET A 180 6.72 30.48 -22.05
C MET A 180 6.90 31.39 -23.28
N SER A 181 7.24 30.82 -24.43
CA SER A 181 7.14 31.52 -25.70
C SER A 181 5.66 31.68 -26.02
N CYS A 182 5.16 32.91 -25.94
CA CYS A 182 3.79 33.22 -26.30
C CYS A 182 3.65 33.10 -27.83
N ARG A 183 3.26 31.93 -28.33
CA ARG A 183 2.77 31.81 -29.70
C ARG A 183 1.42 32.53 -29.74
N LYS A 184 1.40 33.73 -30.34
CA LYS A 184 0.14 34.37 -30.71
C LYS A 184 -0.64 33.38 -31.58
N LEU A 185 -1.76 32.89 -31.06
CA LEU A 185 -2.74 32.17 -31.86
C LEU A 185 -3.18 33.12 -32.97
N LYS A 186 -3.02 32.68 -34.23
CA LYS A 186 -3.53 33.40 -35.41
C LYS A 186 -5.04 33.28 -35.46
#